data_AF-A0A5B8NTP6-F1
#
_entry.id   AF-A0A5B8NTP6-F1
#
_cell.length_a   1.000
_cell.length_b   1.000
_cell.length_c   1.000
_cell.angle_alpha   90.00
_cell.angle_beta   90.00
_cell.angle_gamma   90.00
#
_symmetry.space_group_name_H-M   'P 1'
#
loop_
_entity.id
_entity.type
_entity.pdbx_description
1 polymer ?
#
loop_
_entity_poly.entity_id
_entity_poly.type
_entity_poly.pdbx_seq_one_letter_code
_entity_poly.pdbx_strand_id
1 'polypeptide(L)'
;MFSSIGWPEIFAIVIIGIIIVGPERMPRVVEDVRAAVFAARKAIRNAKAELNGEFEEFEELKRPISQLASVRRMGPRGVISKALFDDDEEFLDSFNPRKLMEDESSAQPARTDMPAHASDSASPKNPAASFSYADIYKKHTNNDDVL
;
A
#
# COMPACT_ATOMS: atom_id res chain seq x y z
N MET A 1 -2.54 -1.42 -4.04
CA MET A 1 -1.55 -1.67 -2.98
C MET A 1 -2.15 -2.16 -1.64
N PHE A 2 -3.27 -1.62 -1.13
CA PHE A 2 -3.89 -2.11 0.14
C PHE A 2 -4.67 -3.45 0.05
N SER A 3 -4.67 -4.15 -1.10
CA SER A 3 -5.47 -5.39 -1.26
C SER A 3 -4.76 -6.60 -0.68
N SER A 4 -3.49 -6.43 -0.37
CA SER A 4 -2.60 -7.43 0.20
C SER A 4 -2.46 -7.26 1.71
N ILE A 5 -3.30 -6.43 2.35
CA ILE A 5 -3.28 -6.28 3.81
C ILE A 5 -3.92 -7.56 4.40
N GLY A 6 -3.07 -8.51 4.76
CA GLY A 6 -3.48 -9.74 5.37
C GLY A 6 -3.71 -9.57 6.86
N TRP A 7 -4.19 -10.64 7.48
CA TRP A 7 -4.21 -10.74 8.93
C TRP A 7 -2.83 -10.45 9.59
N PRO A 8 -1.68 -10.88 9.02
CA PRO A 8 -0.37 -10.56 9.59
C PRO A 8 -0.08 -9.05 9.68
N GLU A 9 -0.43 -8.27 8.66
CA GLU A 9 -0.22 -6.82 8.62
C GLU A 9 -1.09 -6.10 9.66
N ILE A 10 -2.33 -6.57 9.87
CA ILE A 10 -3.19 -6.05 10.94
C ILE A 10 -2.56 -6.32 12.31
N PHE A 11 -2.02 -7.52 12.53
CA PHE A 11 -1.30 -7.85 13.76
C PHE A 11 -0.07 -6.97 13.94
N ALA A 12 0.70 -6.71 12.87
CA ALA A 12 1.86 -5.82 12.93
C ALA A 12 1.47 -4.40 13.37
N ILE A 13 0.38 -3.85 12.82
CA ILE A 13 -0.12 -2.52 13.21
C ILE A 13 -0.56 -2.52 14.68
N VAL A 14 -1.24 -3.56 15.15
CA VAL A 14 -1.65 -3.67 16.56
C VAL A 14 -0.44 -3.69 17.48
N ILE A 15 0.59 -4.47 17.16
CA ILE A 15 1.84 -4.54 17.94
C ILE A 15 2.54 -3.17 17.95
N ILE A 16 2.66 -2.51 16.80
CA ILE A 16 3.24 -1.16 16.71
C ILE A 16 2.45 -0.18 17.56
N GLY A 17 1.11 -0.22 17.50
CA GLY A 17 0.23 0.59 18.34
C GLY A 17 0.44 0.35 19.83
N ILE A 18 0.58 -0.93 20.24
CA ILE A 18 0.90 -1.32 21.61
C ILE A 18 2.25 -0.76 22.05
N ILE A 19 3.27 -0.76 21.19
CA ILE A 19 4.59 -0.23 21.53
C ILE A 19 4.55 1.29 21.74
N ILE A 20 3.89 2.02 20.83
CA ILE A 20 3.80 3.49 20.88
C ILE A 20 3.00 3.96 22.10
N VAL A 21 1.84 3.36 22.33
CA VAL A 21 0.93 3.74 23.41
C VAL A 21 1.37 3.13 24.74
N GLY A 22 2.03 1.97 24.69
CA GLY A 22 2.39 1.13 25.82
C GLY A 22 1.33 0.04 26.09
N PRO A 23 1.76 -1.21 26.39
CA PRO A 23 0.85 -2.33 26.64
C PRO A 23 -0.04 -2.12 27.87
N GLU A 24 0.38 -1.29 28.81
CA GLU A 24 -0.37 -0.97 30.02
C GLU A 24 -1.52 0.01 29.76
N ARG A 25 -1.46 0.78 28.66
CA ARG A 25 -2.41 1.86 28.37
C ARG A 25 -3.44 1.46 27.31
N MET A 26 -3.08 0.56 26.39
CA MET A 26 -3.98 0.02 25.36
C MET A 26 -5.30 -0.57 25.92
N PRO A 27 -5.28 -1.39 27.00
CA PRO A 27 -6.52 -1.93 27.57
C PRO A 27 -7.51 -0.83 27.97
N ARG A 28 -6.99 0.25 28.57
CA ARG A 28 -7.78 1.41 28.97
C ARG A 28 -8.38 2.15 27.78
N VAL A 29 -7.62 2.33 26.70
CA VAL A 29 -8.14 2.92 25.45
C VAL A 29 -9.27 2.07 24.85
N VAL A 30 -9.13 0.74 24.87
CA VAL A 30 -10.19 -0.16 24.37
C VAL A 30 -11.45 -0.04 25.24
N GLU A 31 -11.31 0.08 26.55
CA GLU A 31 -12.42 0.32 27.47
C GLU A 31 -13.15 1.64 27.15
N ASP A 32 -12.41 2.72 26.95
CA ASP A 32 -12.97 4.04 26.61
C ASP A 32 -13.70 4.00 25.27
N VAL A 33 -13.09 3.41 24.25
CA VAL A 33 -13.70 3.23 22.91
C VAL A 33 -14.96 2.38 23.01
N ARG A 34 -14.92 1.27 23.77
CA ARG A 34 -16.08 0.40 23.95
C ARG A 34 -17.21 1.12 24.67
N ALA A 35 -16.90 1.89 25.70
CA ALA A 35 -17.88 2.69 26.44
C ALA A 35 -18.51 3.76 25.53
N ALA A 36 -17.69 4.47 24.73
CA ALA A 36 -18.17 5.46 23.77
C ALA A 36 -19.08 4.83 22.70
N VAL A 37 -18.69 3.69 22.13
CA VAL A 37 -19.52 2.96 21.15
C VAL A 37 -20.83 2.47 21.79
N PHE A 38 -20.78 1.98 23.02
CA PHE A 38 -21.98 1.55 23.73
C PHE A 38 -22.91 2.72 24.01
N ALA A 39 -22.38 3.85 24.49
CA ALA A 39 -23.12 5.08 24.72
C ALA A 39 -23.76 5.60 23.43
N ALA A 40 -23.01 5.64 22.33
CA ALA A 40 -23.52 6.04 21.02
C ALA A 40 -24.65 5.10 20.54
N ARG A 41 -24.46 3.78 20.62
CA ARG A 41 -25.51 2.81 20.27
C ARG A 41 -26.76 2.98 21.14
N LYS A 42 -26.60 3.23 22.44
CA LYS A 42 -27.69 3.47 23.38
C LYS A 42 -28.42 4.77 23.05
N ALA A 43 -27.69 5.84 22.77
CA ALA A 43 -28.25 7.14 22.37
C ALA A 43 -29.05 7.02 21.07
N ILE A 44 -28.51 6.35 20.04
CA ILE A 44 -29.22 6.11 18.77
C ILE A 44 -30.51 5.29 18.99
N ARG A 45 -30.46 4.25 19.83
CA ARG A 45 -31.65 3.44 20.14
C ARG A 45 -32.71 4.23 20.89
N ASN A 46 -32.31 5.05 21.85
CA ASN A 46 -33.23 5.89 22.63
C ASN A 46 -33.85 6.97 21.75
N ALA A 47 -33.02 7.69 20.98
CA ALA A 47 -33.50 8.66 20.01
C ALA A 47 -34.46 8.02 19.00
N LYS A 48 -34.14 6.84 18.45
CA LYS A 48 -35.06 6.11 17.55
C LYS A 48 -36.38 5.75 18.23
N ALA A 49 -36.39 5.46 19.54
CA ALA A 49 -37.61 5.18 20.28
C ALA A 49 -38.48 6.43 20.47
N GLU A 50 -37.86 7.60 20.67
CA GLU A 50 -38.55 8.90 20.75
C GLU A 50 -39.03 9.39 19.36
N LEU A 51 -38.17 9.27 18.34
CA LEU A 51 -38.40 9.74 16.96
C LEU A 51 -39.29 8.80 16.13
N ASN A 52 -39.56 7.58 16.60
CA ASN A 52 -40.56 6.69 16.02
C ASN A 52 -41.98 7.32 16.04
N GLY A 53 -42.19 8.40 16.80
CA GLY A 53 -43.40 9.23 16.76
C GLY A 53 -43.39 10.33 15.68
N GLU A 54 -42.24 10.67 15.09
CA GLU A 54 -42.00 11.83 14.20
C GLU A 54 -41.42 11.42 12.83
N PHE A 55 -41.73 10.22 12.36
CA PHE A 55 -41.12 9.57 11.17
C PHE A 55 -41.14 10.37 9.85
N GLU A 56 -41.93 11.44 9.75
CA GLU A 56 -42.09 12.22 8.54
C GLU A 56 -40.84 13.08 8.22
N GLU A 57 -40.14 13.57 9.24
CA GLU A 57 -38.97 14.45 9.08
C GLU A 57 -37.68 13.66 8.75
N PHE A 58 -37.70 12.33 8.92
CA PHE A 58 -36.56 11.44 8.60
C PHE A 58 -36.52 10.96 7.15
N GLU A 59 -37.59 11.13 6.36
CA GLU A 59 -37.57 10.84 4.92
C GLU A 59 -36.49 11.65 4.19
N GLU A 60 -36.32 12.92 4.57
CA GLU A 60 -35.30 13.80 3.98
C GLU A 60 -33.87 13.35 4.34
N LEU A 61 -33.68 12.79 5.54
CA LEU A 61 -32.41 12.22 6.00
C LEU A 61 -32.13 10.82 5.43
N LYS A 62 -33.13 10.09 4.93
CA LYS A 62 -32.90 8.80 4.23
C LYS A 62 -32.08 9.00 2.97
N ARG A 63 -32.24 10.11 2.25
CA ARG A 63 -31.42 10.43 1.06
C ARG A 63 -29.93 10.46 1.37
N PRO A 64 -29.41 11.33 2.26
CA PRO A 64 -27.98 11.38 2.59
C PRO A 64 -27.48 10.08 3.25
N ILE A 65 -28.30 9.41 4.07
CA ILE A 65 -27.94 8.11 4.64
C ILE A 65 -27.78 7.03 3.55
N SER A 66 -28.67 7.01 2.54
CA SER A 66 -28.59 6.08 1.41
C SER A 66 -27.39 6.37 0.50
N GLN A 67 -27.03 7.64 0.32
CA GLN A 67 -25.80 8.04 -0.36
C GLN A 67 -24.57 7.54 0.39
N LEU A 68 -24.53 7.70 1.72
CA LEU A 68 -23.45 7.19 2.55
C LEU A 68 -23.39 5.64 2.56
N ALA A 69 -24.55 4.97 2.47
CA ALA A 69 -24.61 3.53 2.30
C ALA A 69 -24.01 3.08 0.95
N SER A 70 -24.25 3.83 -0.12
CA SER A 70 -23.61 3.61 -1.43
C SER A 70 -22.09 3.82 -1.38
N VAL A 71 -21.62 4.88 -0.70
CA VAL A 71 -20.20 5.15 -0.44
C VAL A 71 -19.55 3.99 0.34
N ARG A 72 -20.24 3.48 1.37
CA ARG A 72 -19.76 2.33 2.16
C ARG A 72 -19.71 1.04 1.35
N ARG A 73 -20.61 0.83 0.38
CA ARG A 73 -20.60 -0.32 -0.54
C ARG A 73 -19.45 -0.24 -1.55
N MET A 74 -19.11 0.96 -2.01
CA MET A 74 -17.93 1.21 -2.86
C MET A 74 -16.61 1.06 -2.07
N GLY A 75 -16.65 1.31 -0.76
CA GLY A 75 -15.50 1.26 0.13
C GLY A 75 -14.51 2.39 -0.13
N PRO A 76 -13.51 2.60 0.76
CA PRO A 76 -12.58 3.72 0.65
C PRO A 76 -11.84 3.76 -0.69
N ARG A 77 -11.55 2.58 -1.23
CA ARG A 77 -10.83 2.42 -2.50
C ARG A 77 -11.72 2.68 -3.68
N GLY A 78 -12.99 2.28 -3.63
CA GLY A 78 -13.97 2.58 -4.67
C GLY A 78 -14.31 4.06 -4.74
N VAL A 79 -14.32 4.76 -3.60
CA VAL A 79 -14.56 6.21 -3.55
C VAL A 79 -13.37 6.98 -4.12
N ILE A 80 -12.14 6.64 -3.70
CA ILE A 80 -10.92 7.26 -4.20
C ILE A 80 -10.74 6.94 -5.70
N SER A 81 -11.02 5.71 -6.12
CA SER A 81 -10.97 5.35 -7.54
C SER A 81 -12.03 6.09 -8.34
N LYS A 82 -13.28 6.21 -7.85
CA LYS A 82 -14.33 6.98 -8.56
C LYS A 82 -13.90 8.44 -8.71
N ALA A 83 -13.39 9.05 -7.63
CA ALA A 83 -12.97 10.45 -7.63
C ALA A 83 -11.72 10.71 -8.49
N LEU A 84 -10.77 9.78 -8.57
CA LEU A 84 -9.54 9.97 -9.35
C LEU A 84 -9.63 9.42 -10.79
N PHE A 85 -10.52 8.47 -11.04
CA PHE A 85 -10.64 7.78 -12.34
C PHE A 85 -11.83 8.23 -13.17
N ASP A 86 -12.92 8.76 -12.57
CA ASP A 86 -13.97 9.41 -13.37
C ASP A 86 -13.54 10.79 -13.88
N ASP A 87 -12.69 11.49 -13.13
CA ASP A 87 -12.31 12.88 -13.47
C ASP A 87 -11.21 12.91 -14.56
N ASP A 88 -10.29 11.93 -14.61
CA ASP A 88 -9.13 11.93 -15.52
C ASP A 88 -8.83 10.53 -16.13
N GLU A 89 -9.71 9.99 -17.00
CA GLU A 89 -9.47 8.72 -17.71
C GLU A 89 -8.16 8.73 -18.54
N GLU A 90 -7.77 9.90 -19.06
CA GLU A 90 -6.54 10.11 -19.83
C GLU A 90 -5.26 9.95 -18.99
N PHE A 91 -5.32 10.31 -17.70
CA PHE A 91 -4.20 10.13 -16.77
C PHE A 91 -3.91 8.63 -16.61
N LEU A 92 -4.93 7.80 -16.46
CA LEU A 92 -4.76 6.35 -16.23
C LEU A 92 -4.17 5.61 -17.40
N ASP A 93 -4.52 6.03 -18.61
CA ASP A 93 -3.97 5.46 -19.83
C ASP A 93 -2.47 5.79 -19.95
N SER A 94 -2.01 6.93 -19.40
CA SER A 94 -0.59 7.28 -19.31
C SER A 94 0.18 6.52 -18.22
N PHE A 95 -0.47 6.03 -17.16
CA PHE A 95 0.13 5.13 -16.15
C PHE A 95 0.11 3.66 -16.55
N ASN A 96 -0.44 3.33 -17.72
CA ASN A 96 -0.44 1.96 -18.21
C ASN A 96 1.01 1.55 -18.55
N PRO A 97 1.61 0.61 -17.82
CA PRO A 97 3.03 0.26 -17.99
C PRO A 97 3.34 -0.27 -19.39
N ARG A 98 2.33 -0.77 -20.14
CA ARG A 98 2.52 -1.14 -21.56
C ARG A 98 2.84 0.07 -22.44
N LYS A 99 2.15 1.21 -22.26
CA LYS A 99 2.38 2.42 -23.07
C LYS A 99 3.71 3.08 -22.72
N LEU A 100 4.05 3.14 -21.43
CA LEU A 100 5.35 3.64 -20.95
C LEU A 100 6.53 2.83 -21.50
N MET A 101 6.36 1.51 -21.67
CA MET A 101 7.38 0.64 -22.27
C MET A 101 7.48 0.77 -23.80
N GLU A 102 6.38 1.13 -24.48
CA GLU A 102 6.37 1.40 -25.93
C GLU A 102 7.13 2.69 -26.28
N ASP A 103 7.00 3.75 -25.46
CA ASP A 103 7.71 5.02 -25.66
C ASP A 103 9.22 4.91 -25.39
N GLU A 104 9.66 4.13 -24.40
CA GLU A 104 11.10 3.92 -24.14
C GLU A 104 11.78 3.04 -25.20
N SER A 105 11.06 2.12 -25.85
CA SER A 105 11.64 1.26 -26.87
C SER A 105 11.97 1.98 -28.19
N SER A 106 11.56 3.24 -28.34
CA SER A 106 11.79 4.05 -29.55
C SER A 106 13.01 4.99 -29.44
N ALA A 107 13.67 5.06 -28.28
CA ALA A 107 14.85 5.92 -28.06
C ALA A 107 16.17 5.14 -28.23
N GLN A 108 16.55 4.87 -29.49
CA GLN A 108 17.88 4.34 -29.82
C GLN A 108 18.93 5.47 -29.73
N PRO A 109 19.96 5.41 -28.87
CA PRO A 109 20.99 6.43 -28.87
C PRO A 109 21.92 6.21 -30.07
N ALA A 110 21.89 7.18 -30.99
CA ALA A 110 22.83 7.32 -32.08
C ALA A 110 24.27 7.31 -31.53
N ARG A 111 25.06 6.29 -31.92
CA ARG A 111 26.49 6.25 -31.62
C ARG A 111 27.21 7.08 -32.67
N THR A 112 27.60 8.29 -32.26
CA THR A 112 28.45 9.21 -33.02
C THR A 112 29.82 8.58 -33.29
N ASP A 113 30.22 8.65 -34.56
CA ASP A 113 31.52 8.27 -35.10
C ASP A 113 32.70 9.00 -34.42
N MET A 114 33.78 8.28 -34.10
CA MET A 114 35.15 8.81 -34.09
C MET A 114 36.18 7.65 -34.20
N PRO A 115 37.41 7.85 -34.71
CA PRO A 115 38.01 6.99 -35.72
C PRO A 115 39.02 6.02 -35.10
N ALA A 116 39.34 4.99 -35.86
CA ALA A 116 40.36 4.01 -35.54
C ALA A 116 41.77 4.63 -35.47
N HIS A 117 42.43 4.50 -34.33
CA HIS A 117 43.88 4.49 -34.25
C HIS A 117 44.35 3.26 -33.48
N ALA A 118 45.06 2.40 -34.20
CA ALA A 118 45.76 1.23 -33.70
C ALA A 118 47.02 1.67 -32.91
N SER A 119 47.37 0.93 -31.86
CA SER A 119 48.68 0.28 -31.64
C SER A 119 48.87 -0.12 -30.17
N ASP A 120 48.85 -1.44 -29.96
CA ASP A 120 49.82 -2.28 -29.24
C ASP A 120 50.41 -1.87 -27.87
N SER A 121 50.59 -2.91 -27.04
CA SER A 121 51.54 -3.08 -25.91
C SER A 121 50.98 -3.10 -24.47
N ALA A 122 51.10 -4.30 -23.88
CA ALA A 122 51.53 -4.61 -22.50
C ALA A 122 50.62 -4.28 -21.29
N SER A 123 50.22 -5.34 -20.58
CA SER A 123 49.73 -5.35 -19.18
C SER A 123 50.84 -4.94 -18.19
N PRO A 124 50.55 -4.31 -17.02
CA PRO A 124 50.04 -5.06 -15.85
C PRO A 124 49.13 -4.31 -14.82
N LYS A 125 48.25 -5.09 -14.17
CA LYS A 125 47.87 -5.15 -12.73
C LYS A 125 47.76 -3.84 -11.90
N ASN A 126 46.55 -3.46 -11.43
CA ASN A 126 46.07 -3.50 -10.02
C ASN A 126 44.63 -2.90 -9.86
N PRO A 127 43.94 -2.90 -8.70
CA PRO A 127 42.71 -3.66 -8.51
C PRO A 127 41.49 -2.80 -8.10
N ALA A 128 40.34 -3.01 -8.73
CA ALA A 128 39.06 -2.63 -8.14
C ALA A 128 38.33 -3.92 -7.77
N ALA A 129 38.08 -4.12 -6.48
CA ALA A 129 37.35 -5.26 -5.95
C ALA A 129 35.96 -5.33 -6.61
N SER A 130 35.78 -6.26 -7.55
CA SER A 130 34.47 -6.62 -8.05
C SER A 130 33.82 -7.55 -7.03
N PHE A 131 32.78 -7.05 -6.36
CA PHE A 131 31.91 -7.88 -5.56
C PHE A 131 31.18 -8.86 -6.49
N SER A 132 31.55 -10.14 -6.41
CA SER A 132 30.97 -11.20 -7.23
C SER A 132 29.83 -11.87 -6.47
N TYR A 133 28.60 -11.73 -6.97
CA TYR A 133 27.43 -12.42 -6.43
C TYR A 133 27.55 -13.96 -6.50
N ALA A 134 28.51 -14.51 -7.24
CA ALA A 134 28.76 -15.95 -7.33
C ALA A 134 29.39 -16.54 -6.05
N ASP A 135 30.06 -15.75 -5.22
CA ASP A 135 30.75 -16.24 -4.01
C ASP A 135 29.79 -16.46 -2.83
N ILE A 136 28.61 -15.84 -2.85
CA ILE A 136 27.63 -15.95 -1.76
C ILE A 136 26.95 -17.32 -1.74
N TYR A 137 26.80 -17.97 -2.89
CA TYR A 137 26.10 -19.26 -2.97
C TYR A 137 27.00 -20.48 -2.78
N LYS A 138 28.34 -20.31 -2.77
CA LYS A 138 29.27 -21.45 -2.76
C LYS A 138 29.75 -21.87 -1.37
N LYS A 139 29.37 -21.17 -0.30
CA LYS A 139 29.92 -21.40 1.04
C LYS A 139 28.91 -21.98 2.02
N HIS A 140 28.31 -23.15 1.73
CA HIS A 140 27.73 -24.00 2.79
C HIS A 140 27.39 -25.45 2.38
N THR A 141 28.27 -26.19 1.69
CA THR A 141 28.16 -27.67 1.64
C THR A 141 29.53 -28.33 1.49
N ASN A 142 30.34 -28.39 2.55
CA ASN A 142 31.18 -29.56 2.81
C ASN A 142 31.88 -29.43 4.16
N ASN A 143 31.40 -30.18 5.15
CA ASN A 143 32.24 -30.75 6.20
C ASN A 143 31.43 -31.85 6.88
N ASP A 144 31.68 -33.10 6.50
CA ASP A 144 31.52 -34.30 7.33
C ASP A 144 32.31 -35.44 6.66
N ASP A 145 33.63 -35.44 6.87
CA ASP A 145 34.48 -36.63 6.74
C ASP A 145 35.40 -36.67 7.98
N VAL A 146 34.99 -37.42 9.01
CA VAL A 146 35.85 -37.85 10.12
C VAL A 146 35.45 -39.26 10.58
N LEU A 147 36.18 -40.24 10.02
CA LEU A 147 36.67 -41.54 10.54
C LEU A 147 36.47 -42.71 9.58
#